data_AF-A0A0C3NZ72-F1
#
_entry.id   AF-A0A0C3NZ72-F1
#
_cell.length_a   1.000
_cell.length_b   1.000
_cell.length_c   1.000
_cell.angle_alpha   90.00
_cell.angle_beta   90.00
_cell.angle_gamma   90.00
#
_symmetry.space_group_name_H-M   'P 1'
#
loop_
_entity.id
_entity.type
_entity.pdbx_description
1 polymer ?
#
loop_
_entity_poly.entity_id
_entity_poly.type
_entity_poly.pdbx_seq_one_letter_code
_entity_poly.pdbx_strand_id
1 'polypeptide(L)'
;MSSFQKLPGHLLSGWAGIEDHLIKYDILKVNDYMNDMDTLLVFAGLFSSVLTAFAVQTYEMLQPDNMTTTNQLLALGFSSQLIDIPQAFQATLNSARSPVPFSPPITARWINGLFYVSLVLSLAAALFGIIAKQWLREYLQWNSPLSSPRENVLVRQIRFEAFNTWNVVSTISAIPALLELSVILFLVGIVILLWTLDNIVASCVTFIVIVFLGVVSAFTILPIL
;
A
#
# COMPACT_ATOMS: atom_id res chain seq x y z
N MET A 1 -23.42 -27.52 -32.80
CA MET A 1 -23.43 -28.50 -31.69
C MET A 1 -22.64 -29.72 -32.16
N SER A 2 -21.31 -29.64 -32.14
CA SER A 2 -20.42 -30.74 -32.52
C SER A 2 -19.54 -31.06 -31.32
N SER A 3 -19.84 -32.19 -30.68
CA SER A 3 -19.11 -32.73 -29.55
C SER A 3 -17.71 -33.17 -30.00
N PHE A 4 -16.72 -32.30 -29.84
CA PHE A 4 -15.33 -32.75 -29.78
C PHE A 4 -15.15 -33.50 -28.46
N GLN A 5 -15.31 -34.80 -28.58
CA GLN A 5 -15.03 -35.82 -27.59
C GLN A 5 -13.65 -35.54 -27.00
N LYS A 6 -13.58 -35.19 -25.70
CA LYS A 6 -12.34 -35.11 -24.93
C LYS A 6 -11.65 -36.48 -25.02
N LEU A 7 -10.71 -36.60 -25.95
CA LEU A 7 -9.88 -37.79 -26.08
C LEU A 7 -9.05 -37.93 -24.79
N PRO A 8 -8.95 -39.13 -24.22
CA PRO A 8 -8.16 -39.35 -23.01
C PRO A 8 -6.69 -39.03 -23.30
N GLY A 9 -6.02 -38.33 -22.37
CA GLY A 9 -4.69 -37.73 -22.55
C GLY A 9 -3.54 -38.69 -22.92
N HIS A 10 -3.79 -40.00 -23.03
CA HIS A 10 -2.81 -40.98 -23.51
C HIS A 10 -2.80 -41.15 -25.04
N LEU A 11 -3.70 -40.50 -25.79
CA LEU A 11 -3.84 -40.66 -27.26
C LEU A 11 -3.39 -39.43 -28.09
N LEU A 12 -3.01 -38.32 -27.46
CA LEU A 12 -2.57 -37.11 -28.17
C LEU A 12 -1.06 -37.21 -28.49
N SER A 13 -0.72 -37.62 -29.72
CA SER A 13 0.67 -37.66 -30.20
C SER A 13 1.05 -36.42 -31.00
N GLY A 14 2.31 -35.97 -30.88
CA GLY A 14 2.84 -34.83 -31.64
C GLY A 14 2.45 -33.46 -31.07
N TRP A 15 2.18 -32.48 -31.93
CA TRP A 15 1.91 -31.09 -31.54
C TRP A 15 0.69 -30.93 -30.62
N ALA A 16 -0.35 -31.76 -30.78
CA ALA A 16 -1.56 -31.69 -29.97
C ALA A 16 -1.34 -32.16 -28.52
N GLY A 17 -0.42 -33.11 -28.29
CA GLY A 17 -0.04 -33.52 -26.93
C GLY A 17 0.81 -32.47 -26.23
N ILE A 18 1.70 -31.80 -26.98
CA ILE A 18 2.50 -30.69 -26.49
C ILE A 18 1.60 -29.52 -26.09
N GLU A 19 0.65 -29.14 -26.96
CA GLU A 19 -0.32 -28.08 -26.68
C GLU A 19 -1.12 -28.34 -25.39
N ASP A 20 -1.70 -29.54 -25.24
CA ASP A 20 -2.47 -29.90 -24.03
C ASP A 20 -1.62 -29.83 -22.76
N HIS A 21 -0.36 -30.30 -22.82
CA HIS A 21 0.57 -30.21 -21.69
C HIS A 21 0.91 -28.76 -21.34
N LEU A 22 1.19 -27.92 -22.34
CA LEU A 22 1.55 -26.51 -22.15
C LEU A 22 0.39 -25.67 -21.61
N ILE A 23 -0.83 -25.91 -22.08
CA ILE A 23 -2.03 -25.25 -21.55
C ILE A 23 -2.20 -25.58 -20.07
N LYS A 24 -2.11 -26.86 -19.69
CA LYS A 24 -2.23 -27.28 -18.29
C LYS A 24 -1.16 -26.63 -17.43
N TYR A 25 0.10 -26.64 -17.89
CA TYR A 25 1.20 -26.02 -17.16
C TYR A 25 1.01 -24.51 -16.97
N ASP A 26 0.63 -23.78 -18.02
CA ASP A 26 0.42 -22.33 -17.95
C ASP A 26 -0.77 -21.98 -17.06
N ILE A 27 -1.89 -22.69 -17.19
CA ILE A 27 -3.08 -22.45 -16.36
C ILE A 27 -2.73 -22.66 -14.90
N LEU A 28 -2.05 -23.75 -14.54
CA LEU A 28 -1.66 -24.01 -13.16
C LEU A 28 -0.78 -22.88 -12.62
N LYS A 29 0.30 -22.54 -13.34
CA LYS A 29 1.26 -21.53 -12.90
C LYS A 29 0.64 -20.12 -12.81
N VAL A 30 -0.18 -19.74 -13.78
CA VAL A 30 -0.88 -18.44 -13.78
C VAL A 30 -1.91 -18.37 -12.67
N ASN A 31 -2.65 -19.46 -12.42
CA ASN A 31 -3.65 -19.50 -11.37
C ASN A 31 -3.01 -19.35 -9.98
N ASP A 32 -1.85 -19.96 -9.75
CA ASP A 32 -1.10 -19.79 -8.50
C ASP A 32 -0.73 -18.32 -8.28
N TYR A 33 -0.14 -17.65 -9.27
CA TYR A 33 0.15 -16.21 -9.18
C TYR A 33 -1.10 -15.35 -8.97
N MET A 34 -2.20 -15.68 -9.64
CA MET A 34 -3.46 -14.94 -9.48
C MET A 34 -4.04 -15.09 -8.07
N ASN A 35 -3.96 -16.28 -7.47
CA ASN A 35 -4.41 -16.53 -6.10
C ASN A 35 -3.55 -15.79 -5.06
N ASP A 36 -2.23 -15.78 -5.25
CA ASP A 36 -1.31 -15.02 -4.39
C ASP A 36 -1.62 -13.52 -4.46
N MET A 37 -1.82 -13.00 -5.68
CA MET A 37 -2.22 -11.60 -5.87
C MET A 37 -3.56 -11.29 -5.22
N ASP A 38 -4.56 -12.17 -5.33
CA ASP A 38 -5.86 -11.95 -4.68
C ASP A 38 -5.73 -11.83 -3.17
N THR A 39 -4.87 -12.64 -2.56
CA THR A 39 -4.56 -12.55 -1.13
C THR A 39 -3.89 -11.21 -0.78
N LEU A 40 -2.91 -10.78 -1.58
CA LEU A 40 -2.21 -9.50 -1.38
C LEU A 40 -3.14 -8.30 -1.58
N LEU A 41 -4.05 -8.35 -2.56
CA LEU A 41 -5.03 -7.29 -2.81
C LEU A 41 -6.02 -7.14 -1.66
N VAL A 42 -6.51 -8.26 -1.11
CA VAL A 42 -7.39 -8.25 0.07
C VAL A 42 -6.64 -7.66 1.26
N PHE A 43 -5.40 -8.10 1.49
CA PHE A 43 -4.57 -7.53 2.55
C PHE A 43 -4.37 -6.02 2.36
N ALA A 44 -4.01 -5.56 1.15
CA ALA A 44 -3.81 -4.15 0.85
C ALA A 44 -5.07 -3.32 1.15
N GLY A 45 -6.25 -3.82 0.78
CA GLY A 45 -7.52 -3.16 1.08
C GLY A 45 -7.81 -3.05 2.58
N LEU A 46 -7.63 -4.15 3.32
CA LEU A 46 -7.82 -4.18 4.78
C LEU A 46 -6.82 -3.26 5.49
N PHE A 47 -5.55 -3.33 5.12
CA PHE A 47 -4.49 -2.50 5.66
C PHE A 47 -4.75 -1.01 5.37
N SER A 48 -5.11 -0.65 4.13
CA SER A 48 -5.46 0.72 3.77
C SER A 48 -6.69 1.24 4.55
N SER A 49 -7.66 0.38 4.87
CA SER A 49 -8.81 0.76 5.70
C SER A 49 -8.38 1.13 7.12
N VAL A 50 -7.58 0.27 7.76
CA VAL A 50 -7.04 0.54 9.11
C VAL A 50 -6.18 1.81 9.11
N LEU A 51 -5.28 1.93 8.12
CA LEU A 51 -4.40 3.08 7.98
C LEU A 51 -5.17 4.40 7.77
N THR A 52 -6.28 4.36 7.03
CA THR A 52 -7.14 5.54 6.83
C THR A 52 -7.73 6.04 8.14
N ALA A 53 -8.09 5.16 9.07
CA ALA A 53 -8.58 5.57 10.39
C ALA A 53 -7.53 6.38 11.17
N PHE A 54 -6.27 5.92 11.15
CA PHE A 54 -5.16 6.65 11.76
C PHE A 54 -4.86 7.95 11.04
N ALA A 55 -4.85 7.95 9.70
CA ALA A 55 -4.59 9.14 8.90
C ALA A 55 -5.63 10.24 9.15
N VAL A 56 -6.92 9.89 9.27
CA VAL A 56 -7.98 10.86 9.61
C VAL A 56 -7.76 11.43 11.01
N GLN A 57 -7.40 10.58 11.99
CA GLN A 57 -7.15 11.05 13.36
C GLN A 57 -5.93 11.97 13.46
N THR A 58 -4.84 11.66 12.75
CA THR A 58 -3.62 12.47 12.81
C THR A 58 -3.67 13.71 11.93
N TYR A 59 -4.59 13.76 10.96
CA TYR A 59 -4.80 14.91 10.10
C TYR A 59 -5.19 16.15 10.91
N GLU A 60 -5.93 15.99 12.00
CA GLU A 60 -6.27 17.08 12.91
C GLU A 60 -5.04 17.72 13.55
N MET A 61 -3.93 16.97 13.73
CA MET A 61 -2.66 17.51 14.25
C MET A 61 -1.98 18.49 13.28
N LEU A 62 -2.37 18.47 11.99
CA LEU A 62 -1.91 19.41 10.96
C LEU A 62 -2.81 20.63 10.84
N GLN A 63 -3.90 20.70 11.60
CA GLN A 63 -4.81 21.84 11.63
C GLN A 63 -4.64 22.65 12.92
N PRO A 64 -4.91 23.97 12.86
CA PRO A 64 -5.02 24.77 14.08
C PRO A 64 -6.16 24.23 14.93
N ASP A 65 -5.90 23.97 16.21
CA ASP A 65 -6.97 23.60 17.13
C ASP A 65 -7.88 24.83 17.35
N ASN A 66 -9.12 24.70 16.91
CA ASN A 66 -10.12 25.76 16.98
C ASN A 66 -10.42 26.12 18.43
N MET A 67 -10.32 25.18 19.38
CA MET A 67 -10.57 25.46 20.80
C MET A 67 -9.45 26.28 21.42
N THR A 68 -8.18 25.98 21.15
CA THR A 68 -7.07 26.83 21.61
C THR A 68 -7.11 28.21 20.97
N THR A 69 -7.46 28.31 19.68
CA THR A 69 -7.64 29.60 19.00
C THR A 69 -8.77 30.41 19.63
N THR A 70 -9.94 29.80 19.88
CA THR A 70 -11.07 30.44 20.55
C THR A 70 -10.75 30.82 21.99
N ASN A 71 -10.06 29.96 22.76
CA ASN A 71 -9.66 30.25 24.13
C ASN A 71 -8.64 31.40 24.20
N GLN A 72 -7.70 31.45 23.26
CA GLN A 72 -6.75 32.57 23.14
C GLN A 72 -7.47 33.87 22.78
N LEU A 73 -8.40 33.84 21.82
CA LEU A 73 -9.21 35.01 21.45
C LEU A 73 -10.13 35.47 22.58
N LEU A 74 -10.74 34.55 23.34
CA LEU A 74 -11.56 34.86 24.51
C LEU A 74 -10.71 35.46 25.64
N ALA A 75 -9.54 34.89 25.94
CA ALA A 75 -8.62 35.44 26.94
C ALA A 75 -8.17 36.88 26.58
N LEU A 76 -7.84 37.12 25.31
CA LEU A 76 -7.53 38.46 24.80
C LEU A 76 -8.75 39.40 24.86
N GLY A 77 -9.95 38.89 24.57
CA GLY A 77 -11.21 39.64 24.69
C GLY A 77 -11.49 40.13 26.10
N PHE A 78 -11.39 39.25 27.11
CA PHE A 78 -11.57 39.58 28.52
C PHE A 78 -10.55 40.61 29.03
N SER A 79 -9.28 40.51 28.61
CA SER A 79 -8.25 41.50 29.02
C SER A 79 -8.51 42.93 28.52
N SER A 80 -9.25 43.08 27.41
CA SER A 80 -9.51 44.39 26.78
C SER A 80 -10.74 45.12 27.31
N GLN A 81 -11.63 44.44 28.05
CA GLN A 81 -12.83 45.05 28.62
C GLN A 81 -12.65 45.51 30.07
N LEU A 82 -11.62 45.03 30.76
CA LEU A 82 -11.42 45.27 32.19
C LEU A 82 -10.46 46.43 32.52
N ILE A 83 -9.81 47.03 31.52
CA ILE A 83 -8.76 48.04 31.76
C ILE A 83 -8.94 49.23 30.81
N ASP A 84 -9.11 50.42 31.39
CA ASP A 84 -9.11 51.71 30.69
C ASP A 84 -7.63 52.07 30.37
N ILE A 85 -7.13 51.52 29.26
CA ILE A 85 -5.70 51.53 28.91
C ILE A 85 -5.33 52.72 28.01
N PRO A 86 -4.24 53.46 28.29
CA PRO A 86 -3.71 54.51 27.40
C PRO A 86 -3.35 54.00 26.00
N GLN A 87 -3.62 54.79 24.95
CA GLN A 87 -3.43 54.43 23.53
C GLN A 87 -2.06 53.80 23.17
N ALA A 88 -0.98 54.15 23.87
CA ALA A 88 0.34 53.59 23.64
C ALA A 88 0.43 52.09 23.97
N PHE A 89 -0.32 51.62 24.96
CA PHE A 89 -0.36 50.21 25.36
C PHE A 89 -1.43 49.42 24.57
N GLN A 90 -2.41 50.10 23.96
CA GLN A 90 -3.29 49.50 22.94
C GLN A 90 -2.51 49.04 21.70
N ALA A 91 -1.50 49.79 21.24
CA ALA A 91 -0.71 49.40 20.08
C ALA A 91 0.12 48.11 20.31
N THR A 92 0.62 47.92 21.53
CA THR A 92 1.34 46.72 21.96
C THR A 92 0.40 45.52 22.08
N LEU A 93 -0.79 45.72 22.63
CA LEU A 93 -1.87 44.71 22.67
C LEU A 93 -2.36 44.32 21.27
N ASN A 94 -2.49 45.28 20.35
CA ASN A 94 -2.91 45.02 18.97
C ASN A 94 -1.84 44.26 18.17
N SER A 95 -0.55 44.49 18.45
CA SER A 95 0.54 43.71 17.86
C SER A 95 0.54 42.26 18.38
N ALA A 96 0.25 42.07 19.68
CA ALA A 96 0.02 40.75 20.27
C ALA A 96 -1.29 40.07 19.79
N ARG A 97 -2.20 40.82 19.16
CA ARG A 97 -3.46 40.35 18.57
C ARG A 97 -3.32 39.84 17.15
N SER A 98 -2.13 39.92 16.56
CA SER A 98 -1.85 39.34 15.26
C SER A 98 -1.88 37.81 15.41
N PRO A 99 -2.77 37.08 14.72
CA PRO A 99 -2.82 35.64 14.83
C PRO A 99 -1.46 35.09 14.36
N VAL A 100 -0.73 34.45 15.26
CA VAL A 100 0.51 33.75 14.90
C VAL A 100 0.11 32.70 13.86
N PRO A 101 0.72 32.70 12.65
CA PRO A 101 0.38 31.71 11.65
C PRO A 101 0.69 30.33 12.22
N PHE A 102 -0.34 29.47 12.23
CA PHE A 102 -0.22 28.12 12.74
C PHE A 102 0.87 27.36 11.98
N SER A 103 1.83 26.81 12.72
CA SER A 103 2.87 25.95 12.18
C SER A 103 2.77 24.61 12.89
N PRO A 104 2.41 23.52 12.18
CA PRO A 104 2.25 22.22 12.81
C PRO A 104 3.60 21.72 13.34
N PRO A 105 3.62 21.07 14.51
CA PRO A 105 4.83 20.58 15.14
C PRO A 105 5.54 19.56 14.23
N ILE A 106 6.88 19.55 14.30
CA ILE A 106 7.72 18.70 13.44
C ILE A 106 7.33 17.22 13.54
N THR A 107 7.01 16.74 14.75
CA THR A 107 6.57 15.37 15.00
C THR A 107 5.26 15.03 14.28
N ALA A 108 4.29 15.95 14.26
CA ALA A 108 3.03 15.76 13.55
C ALA A 108 3.23 15.65 12.03
N ARG A 109 4.21 16.39 11.47
CA ARG A 109 4.56 16.27 10.05
C ARG A 109 5.16 14.92 9.72
N TRP A 110 6.06 14.39 10.58
CA TRP A 110 6.64 13.07 10.39
C TRP A 110 5.59 11.95 10.49
N ILE A 111 4.73 11.99 11.51
CA ILE A 111 3.67 10.98 11.69
C ILE A 111 2.75 10.94 10.46
N ASN A 112 2.19 12.10 10.09
CA ASN A 112 1.30 12.17 8.93
C ASN A 112 2.03 11.82 7.63
N GLY A 113 3.28 12.28 7.46
CA GLY A 113 4.10 11.92 6.29
C GLY A 113 4.27 10.41 6.15
N LEU A 114 4.62 9.71 7.22
CA LEU A 114 4.77 8.25 7.23
C LEU A 114 3.45 7.53 6.94
N PHE A 115 2.33 8.01 7.50
CA PHE A 115 1.01 7.43 7.25
C PHE A 115 0.52 7.63 5.82
N TYR A 116 0.71 8.82 5.24
CA TYR A 116 0.33 9.04 3.85
C TYR A 116 1.24 8.29 2.87
N VAL A 117 2.55 8.25 3.12
CA VAL A 117 3.48 7.49 2.26
C VAL A 117 3.18 5.99 2.33
N SER A 118 2.94 5.43 3.52
CA SER A 118 2.52 4.03 3.64
C SER A 118 1.20 3.78 2.89
N LEU A 119 0.23 4.70 2.98
CA LEU A 119 -1.06 4.55 2.29
C LEU A 119 -0.89 4.51 0.78
N VAL A 120 -0.11 5.46 0.23
CA VAL A 120 0.18 5.53 -1.19
C VAL A 120 0.90 4.27 -1.68
N LEU A 121 1.87 3.75 -0.91
CA LEU A 121 2.57 2.51 -1.25
C LEU A 121 1.64 1.29 -1.25
N SER A 122 0.71 1.19 -0.29
CA SER A 122 -0.30 0.12 -0.26
C SER A 122 -1.22 0.17 -1.48
N LEU A 123 -1.71 1.36 -1.82
CA LEU A 123 -2.54 1.55 -3.02
C LEU A 123 -1.76 1.28 -4.31
N ALA A 124 -0.50 1.69 -4.38
CA ALA A 124 0.37 1.38 -5.52
C ALA A 124 0.55 -0.14 -5.69
N ALA A 125 0.80 -0.87 -4.59
CA ALA A 125 0.89 -2.34 -4.62
C ALA A 125 -0.41 -2.97 -5.15
N ALA A 126 -1.57 -2.50 -4.68
CA ALA A 126 -2.87 -2.98 -5.17
C ALA A 126 -3.06 -2.70 -6.67
N LEU A 127 -2.71 -1.50 -7.15
CA LEU A 127 -2.79 -1.15 -8.58
C LEU A 127 -1.87 -2.02 -9.43
N PHE A 128 -0.62 -2.21 -9.02
CA PHE A 128 0.31 -3.11 -9.71
C PHE A 128 -0.20 -4.55 -9.74
N GLY A 129 -0.81 -5.03 -8.66
CA GLY A 129 -1.43 -6.36 -8.65
C GLY A 129 -2.61 -6.48 -9.60
N ILE A 130 -3.47 -5.47 -9.71
CA ILE A 130 -4.56 -5.47 -10.70
C ILE A 130 -4.00 -5.50 -12.13
N ILE A 131 -2.98 -4.69 -12.43
CA ILE A 131 -2.34 -4.66 -13.75
C ILE A 131 -1.67 -6.00 -14.06
N ALA A 132 -0.93 -6.57 -13.10
CA ALA A 132 -0.32 -7.88 -13.27
C ALA A 132 -1.37 -8.95 -13.59
N LYS A 133 -2.48 -8.99 -12.85
CA LYS A 133 -3.59 -9.91 -13.15
C LYS A 133 -4.15 -9.74 -14.57
N GLN A 134 -4.24 -8.52 -15.08
CA GLN A 134 -4.68 -8.27 -16.46
C GLN A 134 -3.69 -8.86 -17.47
N TRP A 135 -2.38 -8.67 -17.25
CA TRP A 135 -1.35 -9.27 -18.11
C TRP A 135 -1.34 -10.79 -18.06
N LEU A 136 -1.50 -11.40 -16.89
CA LEU A 136 -1.59 -12.87 -16.76
C LEU A 136 -2.84 -13.43 -17.46
N ARG A 137 -3.97 -12.72 -17.39
CA ARG A 137 -5.20 -13.12 -18.08
C ARG A 137 -5.05 -13.02 -19.59
N GLU A 138 -4.41 -11.96 -20.08
CA GLU A 138 -4.12 -11.79 -21.52
C GLU A 138 -3.11 -12.84 -22.00
N TYR A 139 -2.10 -13.16 -21.18
CA TYR A 139 -1.13 -14.20 -21.49
C TYR A 139 -1.82 -15.54 -21.79
N LEU A 140 -2.80 -15.96 -20.98
CA LEU A 140 -3.54 -17.22 -21.17
C LEU A 140 -4.43 -17.28 -22.43
N GLN A 141 -4.70 -16.16 -23.11
CA GLN A 141 -5.57 -16.12 -24.31
C GLN A 141 -4.83 -16.52 -25.61
N TRP A 142 -3.78 -17.34 -25.51
CA TRP A 142 -3.01 -17.78 -26.67
C TRP A 142 -3.63 -18.96 -27.41
N ASN A 143 -4.46 -19.76 -26.73
CA ASN A 143 -5.09 -20.94 -27.31
C ASN A 143 -6.36 -20.57 -28.09
N SER A 144 -6.30 -20.66 -29.42
CA SER A 144 -7.47 -20.54 -30.28
C SER A 144 -7.95 -21.92 -30.72
N PRO A 145 -9.24 -22.27 -30.48
CA PRO A 145 -9.79 -23.57 -30.88
C PRO A 145 -9.93 -23.73 -32.41
N LEU A 146 -9.72 -22.67 -33.18
CA LEU A 146 -9.80 -22.65 -34.64
C LEU A 146 -8.44 -22.81 -35.33
N SER A 147 -7.35 -22.70 -34.57
CA SER A 147 -5.97 -22.70 -35.09
C SER A 147 -5.32 -24.08 -34.96
N SER A 148 -4.29 -24.35 -35.77
CA SER A 148 -3.59 -25.63 -35.66
C SER A 148 -2.78 -25.72 -34.35
N PRO A 149 -2.62 -26.91 -33.74
CA PRO A 149 -1.85 -27.06 -32.50
C PRO A 149 -0.43 -26.49 -32.57
N ARG A 150 0.21 -26.58 -33.74
CA ARG A 150 1.54 -26.02 -33.97
C ARG A 150 1.54 -24.48 -33.96
N GLU A 151 0.54 -23.85 -34.56
CA GLU A 151 0.41 -22.38 -34.57
C GLU A 151 0.14 -21.85 -33.17
N ASN A 152 -0.73 -22.51 -32.39
CA ASN A 152 -1.01 -22.14 -31.00
C ASN A 152 0.25 -22.17 -30.13
N VAL A 153 1.07 -23.22 -30.27
CA VAL A 153 2.36 -23.32 -29.55
C VAL A 153 3.34 -22.22 -29.96
N LEU A 154 3.37 -21.83 -31.24
CA LEU A 154 4.22 -20.71 -31.71
C LEU A 154 3.75 -19.37 -31.15
N VAL A 155 2.44 -19.10 -31.15
CA VAL A 155 1.87 -17.87 -30.57
C VAL A 155 2.19 -17.78 -29.08
N ARG A 156 2.07 -18.90 -28.34
CA ARG A 156 2.47 -18.98 -26.93
C ARG A 156 3.94 -18.60 -26.74
N GLN A 157 4.84 -19.12 -27.57
CA GLN A 157 6.27 -18.84 -27.46
C GLN A 157 6.57 -17.35 -27.65
N ILE A 158 5.93 -16.70 -28.63
CA ILE A 158 6.06 -15.26 -28.86
C ILE A 158 5.55 -14.47 -27.64
N ARG A 159 4.40 -14.85 -27.09
CA ARG A 159 3.84 -14.21 -25.88
C ARG A 159 4.72 -14.44 -24.65
N PHE A 160 5.33 -15.62 -24.52
CA PHE A 160 6.23 -15.94 -23.43
C PHE A 160 7.53 -15.12 -23.51
N GLU A 161 8.08 -14.96 -24.71
CA GLU A 161 9.24 -14.11 -24.94
C GLU A 161 8.93 -12.64 -24.66
N ALA A 162 7.74 -12.16 -25.07
CA ALA A 162 7.26 -10.83 -24.69
C ALA A 162 7.07 -10.70 -23.17
N PHE A 163 6.48 -11.69 -22.52
CA PHE A 163 6.29 -11.73 -21.06
C PHE A 163 7.62 -11.64 -20.30
N ASN A 164 8.66 -12.30 -20.81
CA ASN A 164 10.01 -12.24 -20.25
C ASN A 164 10.70 -10.90 -20.54
N THR A 165 10.58 -10.39 -21.76
CA THR A 165 11.17 -9.10 -22.17
C THR A 165 10.59 -7.92 -21.38
N TRP A 166 9.29 -7.97 -21.07
CA TRP A 166 8.60 -6.96 -20.28
C TRP A 166 8.83 -7.11 -18.76
N ASN A 167 9.66 -8.06 -18.33
CA ASN A 167 9.99 -8.32 -16.92
C ASN A 167 8.74 -8.43 -16.03
N VAL A 168 7.69 -9.09 -16.50
CA VAL A 168 6.44 -9.21 -15.73
C VAL A 168 6.69 -9.87 -14.36
N VAL A 169 7.63 -10.82 -14.29
CA VAL A 169 8.07 -11.44 -13.03
C VAL A 169 8.59 -10.41 -12.02
N SER A 170 9.33 -9.39 -12.48
CA SER A 170 9.82 -8.31 -11.62
C SER A 170 8.65 -7.50 -11.04
N THR A 171 7.67 -7.13 -11.88
CA THR A 171 6.46 -6.45 -11.43
C THR A 171 5.67 -7.28 -10.41
N ILE A 172 5.54 -8.59 -10.63
CA ILE A 172 4.88 -9.49 -9.68
C ILE A 172 5.61 -9.52 -8.34
N SER A 173 6.95 -9.60 -8.36
CA SER A 173 7.78 -9.61 -7.17
C SER A 173 7.82 -8.27 -6.42
N ALA A 174 7.55 -7.16 -7.11
CA ALA A 174 7.52 -5.84 -6.50
C ALA A 174 6.26 -5.59 -5.66
N ILE A 175 5.14 -6.28 -5.95
CA ILE A 175 3.87 -6.09 -5.24
C ILE A 175 4.02 -6.42 -3.74
N PRO A 176 4.51 -7.62 -3.33
CA PRO A 176 4.76 -7.90 -1.91
C PRO A 176 5.74 -6.91 -1.29
N ALA A 177 6.82 -6.56 -1.98
CA ALA A 177 7.86 -5.68 -1.45
C ALA A 177 7.34 -4.25 -1.14
N LEU A 178 6.51 -3.69 -2.02
CA LEU A 178 5.86 -2.39 -1.80
C LEU A 178 4.93 -2.41 -0.57
N LEU A 179 4.23 -3.52 -0.39
CA LEU A 179 3.26 -3.73 0.69
C LEU A 179 3.95 -3.98 2.03
N GLU A 180 5.04 -4.74 2.06
CA GLU A 180 5.91 -4.88 3.23
C GLU A 180 6.51 -3.53 3.64
N LEU A 181 7.06 -2.77 2.68
CA LEU A 181 7.60 -1.43 2.95
C LEU A 181 6.53 -0.49 3.52
N SER A 182 5.31 -0.55 2.98
CA SER A 182 4.16 0.19 3.49
C SER A 182 3.85 -0.15 4.95
N VAL A 183 3.81 -1.43 5.30
CA VAL A 183 3.58 -1.89 6.68
C VAL A 183 4.68 -1.43 7.62
N ILE A 184 5.95 -1.52 7.21
CA ILE A 184 7.09 -1.06 8.02
C ILE A 184 6.98 0.44 8.32
N LEU A 185 6.71 1.26 7.29
CA LEU A 185 6.53 2.71 7.44
C LEU A 185 5.36 3.04 8.37
N PHE A 186 4.26 2.29 8.28
CA PHE A 186 3.12 2.45 9.18
C PHE A 186 3.48 2.11 10.63
N LEU A 187 4.16 0.99 10.88
CA LEU A 187 4.60 0.60 12.22
C LEU A 187 5.53 1.65 12.84
N VAL A 188 6.46 2.21 12.06
CA VAL A 188 7.32 3.31 12.50
C VAL A 188 6.47 4.54 12.86
N GLY A 189 5.49 4.90 12.04
CA GLY A 189 4.57 6.01 12.32
C GLY A 189 3.76 5.79 13.61
N ILE A 190 3.28 4.57 13.84
CA ILE A 190 2.56 4.18 15.07
C ILE A 190 3.46 4.32 16.30
N VAL A 191 4.69 3.83 16.23
CA VAL A 191 5.65 3.97 17.34
C VAL A 191 5.85 5.45 17.67
N ILE A 192 6.14 6.29 16.67
CA ILE A 192 6.32 7.74 16.88
C ILE A 192 5.07 8.38 17.49
N LEU A 193 3.87 8.01 17.00
CA LEU A 193 2.61 8.50 17.53
C LEU A 193 2.43 8.13 19.01
N LEU A 194 2.67 6.87 19.39
CA LEU A 194 2.48 6.42 20.76
C LEU A 194 3.42 7.14 21.74
N TRP A 195 4.66 7.43 21.32
CA TRP A 195 5.61 8.22 22.11
C TRP A 195 5.13 9.66 22.37
N THR A 196 4.19 10.18 21.58
CA THR A 196 3.55 11.49 21.85
C THR A 196 2.39 11.43 22.84
N LEU A 197 1.81 10.23 23.08
CA LEU A 197 0.64 10.05 23.93
C LEU A 197 1.01 9.55 25.33
N ASP A 198 1.70 8.42 25.42
CA ASP A 198 2.05 7.80 26.70
C ASP A 198 3.31 6.94 26.59
N ASN A 199 4.27 7.18 27.48
CA ASN A 199 5.58 6.52 27.46
C ASN A 199 5.50 5.02 27.81
N ILE A 200 4.56 4.61 28.66
CA ILE A 200 4.43 3.22 29.11
C ILE A 200 3.88 2.38 27.96
N VAL A 201 2.78 2.83 27.35
CA VAL A 201 2.18 2.16 26.18
C VAL A 201 3.15 2.15 25.01
N ALA A 202 3.85 3.27 24.76
CA ALA A 202 4.84 3.36 23.69
C ALA A 202 5.99 2.36 23.85
N SER A 203 6.54 2.20 25.06
CA SER A 203 7.63 1.26 25.30
C SER A 203 7.19 -0.19 25.05
N CYS A 204 6.00 -0.57 25.50
CA CYS A 204 5.44 -1.91 25.29
C CYS A 204 5.25 -2.22 23.79
N VAL A 205 4.65 -1.30 23.04
CA VAL A 205 4.41 -1.49 21.60
C VAL A 205 5.72 -1.48 20.81
N THR A 206 6.66 -0.59 21.16
CA THR A 206 7.98 -0.54 20.51
C THR A 206 8.72 -1.87 20.64
N PHE A 207 8.69 -2.50 21.82
CA PHE A 207 9.29 -3.82 22.02
C PHE A 207 8.68 -4.88 21.10
N ILE A 208 7.34 -4.93 21.00
CA ILE A 208 6.64 -5.87 20.13
C ILE A 208 6.99 -5.63 18.65
N VAL A 209 7.03 -4.37 18.21
CA VAL A 209 7.38 -4.00 16.83
C VAL A 209 8.82 -4.41 16.50
N ILE A 210 9.77 -4.20 17.41
CA ILE A 210 11.17 -4.61 17.20
C ILE A 210 11.27 -6.13 17.06
N VAL A 211 10.61 -6.90 17.93
CA VAL A 211 10.60 -8.37 17.83
C VAL A 211 9.98 -8.81 16.50
N PHE A 212 8.84 -8.24 16.12
CA PHE A 212 8.17 -8.55 14.86
C PHE A 212 9.06 -8.27 13.64
N LEU A 213 9.65 -7.07 13.55
CA LEU A 213 10.56 -6.70 12.46
C LEU A 213 11.84 -7.55 12.47
N GLY A 214 12.34 -7.91 13.65
CA GLY A 214 13.48 -8.82 13.80
C GLY A 214 13.21 -10.20 13.23
N VAL A 215 12.00 -10.74 13.47
CA VAL A 215 11.58 -12.01 12.89
C VAL A 215 11.42 -11.90 11.37
N VAL A 216 10.73 -10.88 10.88
CA VAL A 216 10.53 -10.66 9.43
C VAL A 216 11.87 -10.51 8.69
N SER A 217 12.79 -9.71 9.25
CA SER A 217 14.14 -9.55 8.67
C SER A 217 14.94 -10.84 8.68
N ALA A 218 14.86 -11.65 9.74
CA ALA A 218 15.50 -12.96 9.78
C ALA A 218 14.97 -13.88 8.67
N PHE A 219 13.64 -13.98 8.50
CA PHE A 219 13.03 -14.83 7.48
C PHE A 219 13.28 -14.36 6.04
N THR A 220 13.40 -13.05 5.82
CA THR A 220 13.70 -12.50 4.48
C THR A 220 15.16 -12.68 4.10
N ILE A 221 16.09 -12.63 5.06
CA ILE A 221 17.54 -12.78 4.82
C ILE A 221 17.96 -14.25 4.77
N LEU A 222 17.33 -15.15 5.54
CA LEU A 222 17.69 -16.58 5.61
C LEU A 222 17.79 -17.28 4.24
N PRO A 223 16.88 -17.10 3.26
CA PRO A 223 16.99 -17.74 1.95
C PRO A 223 18.01 -17.08 1.00
N ILE A 224 18.57 -15.93 1.38
CA ILE A 224 19.57 -15.18 0.59
C ILE A 224 21.00 -15.58 1.01
N LEU A 225 21.17 -16.14 2.22
CA LEU A 225 22.44 -16.61 2.78
C LEU A 225 22.75 -18.06 2.39
#